data_AF-A0A510J1Q0-F1
#
_entry.id   AF-A0A510J1Q0-F1
#
_cell.length_a   1.000
_cell.length_b   1.000
_cell.length_c   1.000
_cell.angle_alpha   90.00
_cell.angle_beta   90.00
_cell.angle_gamma   90.00
#
_symmetry.space_group_name_H-M   'P 1'
#
loop_
_entity.id
_entity.type
_entity.pdbx_description
1 polymer ?
#
loop_
_entity_poly.entity_id
_entity_poly.type
_entity_poly.pdbx_seq_one_letter_code
_entity_poly.pdbx_strand_id
1 'polypeptide(L)'
;MKIIFAKLNNDPPHSLSKKDIKRIFTLVPKKWTSLVDQVIFSAEIFQNSRFDRPVIHSSYSSRLNILSRGFSKEDIVKEVFRELGVNGGIAKTGYAKHLPKSELDKLDLVIAPYLDSFLNEKT
;
A
#
# COMPACT_ATOMS: atom_id res chain seq x y z
N MET A 1 15.50 -0.06 -0.49
CA MET A 1 14.26 0.00 0.32
C MET A 1 14.39 -0.82 1.59
N LYS A 2 14.18 -0.22 2.76
CA LYS A 2 14.17 -0.89 4.07
C LYS A 2 12.74 -1.33 4.43
N ILE A 3 12.54 -2.55 4.94
CA ILE A 3 11.21 -3.02 5.39
C ILE A 3 11.26 -3.33 6.89
N ILE A 4 10.44 -2.63 7.66
CA ILE A 4 10.43 -2.64 9.13
C ILE A 4 9.06 -3.11 9.62
N PHE A 5 9.06 -3.94 10.67
CA PHE A 5 7.86 -4.28 11.43
C PHE A 5 7.96 -3.59 12.78
N ALA A 6 6.99 -2.73 13.10
CA ALA A 6 6.91 -2.13 14.42
C ALA A 6 6.65 -3.24 15.46
N LYS A 7 7.37 -3.19 16.58
CA LYS A 7 7.27 -4.19 17.64
C LYS A 7 6.14 -3.81 18.59
N LEU A 8 4.97 -4.41 18.42
CA LEU A 8 3.95 -4.55 19.47
C LEU A 8 3.01 -5.70 19.06
N ASN A 9 2.30 -6.27 20.04
CA ASN A 9 1.40 -7.42 19.96
C ASN A 9 0.89 -7.75 18.52
N ASN A 10 1.26 -8.92 17.98
CA ASN A 10 1.02 -9.31 16.58
C ASN A 10 -0.40 -9.85 16.32
N ASP A 11 -1.37 -9.58 17.17
CA ASP A 11 -2.71 -10.17 17.08
C ASP A 11 -3.80 -9.10 16.89
N PRO A 12 -4.44 -8.99 15.70
CA PRO A 12 -4.30 -9.86 14.54
C PRO A 12 -3.00 -9.61 13.75
N PRO A 13 -2.46 -10.60 13.02
CA PRO A 13 -1.21 -10.46 12.28
C PRO A 13 -1.37 -9.56 11.06
N HIS A 14 -0.23 -9.06 10.56
CA HIS A 14 -0.18 -8.39 9.27
C HIS A 14 -0.48 -9.37 8.13
N SER A 15 -1.29 -8.94 7.16
CA SER A 15 -1.67 -9.78 6.02
C SER A 15 -0.56 -9.95 4.96
N LEU A 16 0.47 -9.09 5.00
CA LEU A 16 1.61 -9.13 4.06
C LEU A 16 2.93 -9.44 4.76
N SER A 17 3.80 -10.13 4.03
CA SER A 17 5.18 -10.39 4.39
C SER A 17 6.16 -9.44 3.67
N LYS A 18 7.44 -9.51 4.06
CA LYS A 18 8.52 -8.84 3.31
C LYS A 18 8.62 -9.31 1.85
N LYS A 19 8.33 -10.58 1.59
CA LYS A 19 8.39 -11.15 0.24
C LYS A 19 7.31 -10.54 -0.65
N ASP A 20 6.10 -10.41 -0.11
CA ASP A 20 4.98 -9.79 -0.82
C ASP A 20 5.32 -8.34 -1.24
N ILE A 21 5.85 -7.53 -0.33
CA ILE A 21 6.26 -6.15 -0.63
C ILE A 21 7.35 -6.08 -1.70
N LYS A 22 8.39 -6.93 -1.59
CA LYS A 22 9.44 -6.97 -2.62
C LYS A 22 8.85 -7.29 -4.00
N ARG A 23 7.92 -8.24 -4.06
CA ARG A 23 7.25 -8.65 -5.30
C ARG A 23 6.36 -7.54 -5.87
N ILE A 24 5.58 -6.86 -5.04
CA ILE A 24 4.80 -5.69 -5.49
C ILE A 24 5.71 -4.64 -6.14
N PHE A 25 6.86 -4.34 -5.53
CA PHE A 25 7.81 -3.34 -6.03
C PHE A 25 8.52 -3.76 -7.31
N THR A 26 8.58 -5.05 -7.64
CA THR A 26 9.09 -5.54 -8.93
C THR A 26 8.04 -5.50 -10.05
N LEU A 27 6.75 -5.54 -9.70
CA LEU A 27 5.65 -5.55 -10.68
C LEU A 27 5.33 -4.15 -11.22
N VAL A 28 5.50 -3.11 -10.41
CA VAL A 28 5.11 -1.74 -10.80
C VAL A 28 6.24 -0.95 -11.47
N PRO A 29 5.94 0.10 -12.26
CA PRO A 29 6.94 1.00 -12.79
C PRO A 29 7.82 1.63 -11.70
N LYS A 30 9.13 1.74 -11.93
CA LYS A 30 10.08 2.34 -10.96
C LYS A 30 9.67 3.74 -10.49
N LYS A 31 9.04 4.54 -11.35
CA LYS A 31 8.53 5.88 -10.99
C LYS A 31 7.44 5.86 -9.91
N TRP A 32 6.75 4.74 -9.69
CA TRP A 32 5.74 4.61 -8.64
C TRP A 32 6.37 4.35 -7.25
N THR A 33 7.58 3.79 -7.24
CA THR A 33 8.30 3.39 -6.03
C THR A 33 9.47 4.30 -5.69
N SER A 34 9.84 5.24 -6.59
CA SER A 34 11.01 6.11 -6.43
C SER A 34 10.95 7.06 -5.24
N LEU A 35 9.77 7.30 -4.68
CA LEU A 35 9.57 8.14 -3.49
C LEU A 35 9.56 7.33 -2.18
N VAL A 36 9.68 6.00 -2.25
CA VAL A 36 9.55 5.11 -1.08
C VAL A 36 10.91 4.53 -0.71
N ASP A 37 11.53 5.11 0.32
CA ASP A 37 12.79 4.61 0.87
C ASP A 37 12.56 3.47 1.87
N GLN A 38 11.42 3.52 2.58
CA GLN A 38 11.12 2.61 3.67
C GLN A 38 9.65 2.18 3.67
N VAL A 39 9.42 0.92 4.01
CA VAL A 39 8.09 0.35 4.26
C VAL A 39 7.99 -0.02 5.73
N ILE A 40 6.93 0.46 6.38
CA ILE A 40 6.68 0.23 7.81
C ILE A 40 5.35 -0.49 7.95
N PHE A 41 5.41 -1.72 8.45
CA PHE A 41 4.27 -2.41 9.00
C PHE A 41 4.00 -1.86 10.40
N SER A 42 2.91 -1.10 10.53
CA SER A 42 2.59 -0.38 11.76
C SER A 42 2.01 -1.31 12.83
N ALA A 43 2.37 -1.08 14.09
CA ALA A 43 1.74 -1.78 15.22
C ALA A 43 0.32 -1.28 15.49
N GLU A 44 -0.07 -0.13 14.92
CA GLU A 44 -1.40 0.45 15.04
C GLU A 44 -2.44 -0.35 14.24
N ILE A 45 -3.61 -0.57 14.85
CA ILE A 45 -4.79 -1.15 14.18
C ILE A 45 -5.50 -0.03 13.42
N PHE A 46 -5.80 -0.24 12.13
CA PHE A 46 -6.36 0.80 11.26
C PHE A 46 -7.62 1.46 11.82
N GLN A 47 -8.53 0.69 12.44
CA GLN A 47 -9.77 1.18 13.04
C GLN A 47 -9.54 2.24 14.14
N ASN A 48 -8.35 2.25 14.76
CA ASN A 48 -7.98 3.22 15.79
C ASN A 48 -7.17 4.41 15.23
N SER A 49 -6.84 4.37 13.93
CA SER A 49 -6.03 5.40 13.28
C SER A 49 -6.89 6.54 12.75
N ARG A 50 -6.26 7.69 12.50
CA ARG A 50 -6.90 8.85 11.84
C ARG A 50 -6.84 8.79 10.31
N PHE A 51 -6.38 7.67 9.79
CA PHE A 51 -6.14 7.48 8.36
C PHE A 51 -7.44 7.09 7.66
N ASP A 52 -7.61 7.58 6.43
CA ASP A 52 -8.74 7.23 5.58
C ASP A 52 -8.56 5.88 4.87
N ARG A 53 -7.30 5.45 4.72
CA ARG A 53 -6.91 4.18 4.08
C ARG A 53 -5.84 3.44 4.89
N PRO A 54 -5.82 2.09 4.85
CA PRO A 54 -4.88 1.29 5.64
C PRO A 54 -3.44 1.33 5.09
N VAL A 55 -3.22 1.89 3.90
CA VAL A 55 -1.88 2.06 3.31
C VAL A 55 -1.71 3.50 2.88
N ILE A 56 -0.71 4.18 3.45
CA ILE A 56 -0.46 5.60 3.19
C ILE A 56 1.03 5.86 3.03
N HIS A 57 1.37 6.61 1.99
CA HIS A 57 2.68 7.16 1.78
C HIS A 57 2.81 8.56 2.41
N SER A 58 3.85 8.72 3.22
CA SER A 58 4.28 10.01 3.75
C SER A 58 5.46 10.53 2.94
N SER A 59 5.19 11.50 2.05
CA SER A 59 6.20 12.19 1.26
C SER A 59 7.24 12.93 2.10
N TYR A 60 6.88 13.36 3.32
CA TYR A 60 7.80 14.04 4.24
C TYR A 60 8.91 13.10 4.74
N SER A 61 8.58 11.81 4.92
CA SER A 61 9.51 10.83 5.50
C SER A 61 9.91 9.71 4.54
N SER A 62 9.49 9.78 3.27
CA SER A 62 9.65 8.74 2.24
C SER A 62 9.25 7.34 2.74
N ARG A 63 8.16 7.27 3.51
CA ARG A 63 7.70 6.05 4.21
C ARG A 63 6.34 5.63 3.73
N LEU A 64 6.22 4.38 3.30
CA LEU A 64 4.95 3.70 3.09
C LEU A 64 4.54 3.00 4.38
N ASN A 65 3.50 3.50 5.03
CA ASN A 65 2.94 2.90 6.24
C ASN A 65 1.82 1.93 5.87
N ILE A 66 1.84 0.74 6.46
CA ILE A 66 0.90 -0.35 6.20
C ILE A 66 0.27 -0.79 7.52
N LEU A 67 -1.02 -0.49 7.68
CA LEU A 67 -1.88 -0.87 8.80
C LEU A 67 -2.76 -2.07 8.38
N SER A 68 -2.12 -3.18 8.04
CA SER A 68 -2.76 -4.36 7.42
C SER A 68 -3.33 -5.40 8.38
N ARG A 69 -3.32 -5.12 9.68
CA ARG A 69 -3.74 -6.07 10.71
C ARG A 69 -5.26 -6.26 10.65
N GLY A 70 -5.71 -7.51 10.55
CA GLY A 70 -7.14 -7.85 10.46
C GLY A 70 -7.75 -7.69 9.07
N PHE A 71 -6.95 -7.37 8.05
CA PHE A 71 -7.40 -7.33 6.65
C PHE A 71 -6.98 -8.58 5.89
N SER A 72 -7.66 -8.86 4.76
CA SER A 72 -7.19 -9.88 3.84
C SER A 72 -5.87 -9.47 3.17
N LYS A 73 -5.14 -10.45 2.63
CA LYS A 73 -3.93 -10.17 1.82
C LYS A 73 -4.30 -9.38 0.58
N GLU A 74 -5.36 -9.79 -0.12
CA GLU A 74 -5.82 -9.18 -1.37
C GLU A 74 -6.17 -7.70 -1.19
N ASP A 75 -6.96 -7.37 -0.16
CA ASP A 75 -7.35 -5.99 0.12
C ASP A 75 -6.13 -5.09 0.31
N ILE A 76 -5.15 -5.56 1.07
CA ILE A 76 -3.96 -4.75 1.37
C ILE A 76 -3.03 -4.68 0.16
N VAL A 77 -2.90 -5.74 -0.64
CA VAL A 77 -2.14 -5.68 -1.91
C VAL A 77 -2.75 -4.61 -2.82
N LYS A 78 -4.08 -4.60 -2.96
CA LYS A 78 -4.81 -3.59 -3.73
C LYS A 78 -4.52 -2.18 -3.21
N GLU A 79 -4.60 -1.98 -1.89
CA GLU A 79 -4.31 -0.70 -1.25
C GLU A 79 -2.85 -0.24 -1.43
N VAL A 80 -1.88 -1.16 -1.41
CA VAL A 80 -0.48 -0.84 -1.73
C VAL A 80 -0.34 -0.40 -3.19
N PHE A 81 -0.93 -1.13 -4.14
CA PHE A 81 -0.89 -0.73 -5.55
C PHE A 81 -1.54 0.63 -5.78
N ARG A 82 -2.67 0.91 -5.14
CA ARG A 82 -3.34 2.21 -5.18
C ARG A 82 -2.38 3.31 -4.72
N GLU A 83 -1.76 3.16 -3.56
CA GLU A 83 -0.87 4.18 -3.01
C GLU A 83 0.38 4.42 -3.88
N LEU A 84 0.95 3.35 -4.44
CA LEU A 84 2.05 3.46 -5.39
C LEU A 84 1.61 4.13 -6.71
N GLY A 85 0.41 3.83 -7.20
CA GLY A 85 -0.17 4.49 -8.38
C GLY A 85 -0.39 5.99 -8.16
N VAL A 86 -0.80 6.40 -6.96
CA VAL A 86 -0.88 7.83 -6.57
C VAL A 86 0.51 8.47 -6.62
N ASN A 87 1.54 7.85 -6.04
CA ASN A 87 2.92 8.32 -6.17
C ASN A 87 3.37 8.42 -7.63
N GLY A 88 2.88 7.51 -8.47
CA GLY A 88 3.10 7.48 -9.90
C GLY A 88 2.38 8.54 -10.73
N GLY A 89 1.57 9.39 -10.10
CA GLY A 89 0.78 10.44 -10.73
C GLY A 89 -0.46 9.95 -11.49
N ILE A 90 -0.94 8.73 -11.21
CA ILE A 90 -2.11 8.16 -11.88
C ILE A 90 -3.40 8.84 -11.42
N ALA A 91 -3.50 9.12 -10.13
CA ALA A 91 -4.64 9.75 -9.49
C ALA A 91 -4.22 11.03 -8.76
N LYS A 92 -5.10 12.04 -8.77
CA LYS A 92 -4.90 13.26 -7.98
C LYS A 92 -5.61 13.10 -6.64
N THR A 93 -4.87 13.33 -5.56
CA THR A 93 -5.47 13.44 -4.23
C THR A 93 -6.15 14.80 -4.09
N GLY A 94 -7.35 14.79 -3.50
CA GLY A 94 -8.08 16.00 -3.13
C GLY A 94 -7.56 16.61 -1.83
N TYR A 95 -8.37 17.50 -1.24
CA TYR A 95 -8.07 18.08 0.07
C TYR A 95 -7.86 16.98 1.13
N ALA A 96 -6.88 17.18 2.01
CA ALA A 96 -6.55 16.24 3.09
C ALA A 96 -6.19 14.80 2.64
N LYS A 97 -5.63 14.62 1.43
CA LYS A 97 -5.25 13.32 0.84
C LYS A 97 -6.41 12.38 0.50
N HIS A 98 -7.65 12.85 0.63
CA HIS A 98 -8.82 12.07 0.22
C HIS A 98 -8.80 11.80 -1.29
N LEU A 99 -9.10 10.58 -1.70
CA LEU A 99 -9.24 10.19 -3.11
C LEU A 99 -10.72 10.18 -3.51
N PRO A 100 -11.16 11.09 -4.41
CA PRO A 100 -12.51 11.03 -4.95
C PRO A 100 -12.81 9.69 -5.61
N LYS A 101 -14.07 9.24 -5.59
CA LYS A 101 -14.48 7.96 -6.18
C LYS A 101 -14.04 7.81 -7.65
N SER A 102 -14.17 8.87 -8.45
CA SER A 102 -13.75 8.85 -9.86
C SER A 102 -12.24 8.61 -10.03
N GLU A 103 -11.42 9.11 -9.12
CA GLU A 103 -9.97 8.89 -9.13
C GLU A 103 -9.63 7.49 -8.63
N LEU A 104 -10.40 6.95 -7.67
CA LEU A 104 -10.28 5.55 -7.24
C LEU A 104 -10.64 4.57 -8.35
N ASP A 105 -11.73 4.82 -9.08
CA ASP A 105 -12.16 3.97 -10.19
C ASP A 105 -11.09 3.95 -11.31
N LYS A 106 -10.54 5.12 -11.64
CA LYS A 106 -9.41 5.24 -12.58
C LYS A 106 -8.18 4.49 -12.09
N LEU A 107 -7.86 4.63 -10.80
CA LEU A 107 -6.72 3.96 -10.19
C LEU A 107 -6.89 2.45 -10.24
N ASP A 108 -8.07 1.94 -9.90
CA ASP A 108 -8.43 0.52 -9.95
C ASP A 108 -8.24 -0.08 -11.34
N LEU A 109 -8.69 0.61 -12.39
CA LEU A 109 -8.49 0.16 -13.77
C LEU A 109 -7.01 0.05 -14.14
N VAL A 110 -6.18 0.99 -13.68
CA VAL A 110 -4.75 1.01 -13.97
C VAL A 110 -4.00 -0.04 -13.15
N ILE A 111 -4.43 -0.30 -11.91
CA ILE A 111 -3.75 -1.29 -11.05
C ILE A 111 -4.17 -2.74 -11.30
N ALA A 112 -5.35 -2.96 -11.90
CA ALA A 112 -5.91 -4.28 -12.18
C ALA A 112 -4.89 -5.29 -12.75
N PRO A 113 -4.14 -5.00 -13.83
CA PRO A 113 -3.19 -5.97 -14.38
C PRO A 113 -2.06 -6.34 -13.40
N TYR A 114 -1.64 -5.41 -12.54
CA TYR A 114 -0.60 -5.67 -11.53
C TYR A 114 -1.16 -6.51 -10.37
N LEU A 115 -2.41 -6.25 -9.97
CA LEU A 115 -3.11 -7.04 -8.96
C LEU A 115 -3.33 -8.48 -9.45
N ASP A 116 -3.82 -8.64 -10.67
CA ASP A 116 -4.02 -9.96 -11.28
C ASP A 116 -2.70 -10.72 -11.41
N SER A 117 -1.61 -10.04 -11.83
CA SER A 117 -0.28 -10.66 -11.87
C SER A 117 0.19 -11.08 -10.48
N PHE A 118 -0.08 -10.27 -9.44
CA PHE A 118 0.25 -10.63 -8.07
C PHE A 118 -0.53 -11.86 -7.58
N LEU A 119 -1.83 -11.93 -7.86
CA LEU A 119 -2.70 -13.01 -7.36
C LEU A 119 -2.57 -14.32 -8.13
N ASN A 120 -2.31 -14.26 -9.45
CA ASN A 120 -2.33 -15.44 -10.33
C ASN A 120 -0.99 -16.19 -10.44
N GLU A 121 0.12 -15.60 -9.98
CA GLU A 121 1.39 -16.32 -9.91
C GLU A 121 1.29 -17.34 -8.77
N LYS A 122 1.11 -18.62 -9.12
CA LYS A 122 1.14 -19.74 -8.18
C LYS A 122 2.48 -19.72 -7.45
N THR A 123 2.43 -19.51 -6.13
CA THR A 123 3.54 -19.74 -5.20
C THR A 123 4.08 -21.16 -5.31
#